data_AF-A0A833W0E2-F1
#
_entry.id   AF-A0A833W0E2-F1
#
_cell.length_a   1.000
_cell.length_b   1.000
_cell.length_c   1.000
_cell.angle_alpha   90.00
_cell.angle_beta   90.00
_cell.angle_gamma   90.00
#
_symmetry.space_group_name_H-M   'P 1'
#
loop_
_entity.id
_entity.type
_entity.pdbx_description
1 polymer ?
#
loop_
_entity_poly.entity_id
_entity_poly.type
_entity_poly.pdbx_seq_one_letter_code
_entity_poly.pdbx_strand_id
1 'polypeptide(L)'
;MALQPSSRAWAPVPCENPSAAPCHRSLHVCAVRKDSLFIFGGYDGSNRINDFYEFNFKRKLWSVVLAIGSAPSPRDRHVAVVYKDSFYVFAGFDGSSRVNDFIEYNFLTQRWSNVVVSAGLPPTARHSHAAVVYDKSMYCFGGYDGSYRNDFHEFNFETNTWSLVAATGRVPRPRYRSSLVVHNHTCVLFGSHDGSRHLNDVHVYDFDTRVWSLLATEGPAPIARDSHVAVIHSNSMYIFGGSTGTAVNDFYELDLEVNTWQPMQFNGQPPGQRFCHVGTAYDSSLIIFGGYDGSSRLNDFKQFRFGEEEFQLEIPESTLINDLRMLVNNDVMSDVTFIVEGIPVYGHKILCIRCSYFNAMLTGEMLESRAREIQITDVRRLIFISLMEYLYTDYLDVAVDVAMELFVTADRYGVERLKRICESKMLGSLSVENAASIFHAADLHNATVLRDQCVTFMLHNFDAVTKTDAFEEMGRTNVELVFELLKRR
;
A
#
# COMPACT_ATOMS: atom_id res chain seq x y z
N MET A 1 11.44 19.73 -24.67
CA MET A 1 10.35 19.39 -23.75
C MET A 1 10.41 20.41 -22.62
N ALA A 2 9.39 21.26 -22.48
CA ALA A 2 9.41 22.29 -21.44
C ALA A 2 9.11 21.63 -20.09
N LEU A 3 10.00 21.86 -19.10
CA LEU A 3 9.73 21.54 -17.71
C LEU A 3 8.42 22.25 -17.31
N GLN A 4 7.36 21.50 -17.02
CA GLN A 4 6.27 22.05 -16.21
C GLN A 4 6.73 21.89 -14.75
N PRO A 5 7.06 22.99 -14.04
CA PRO A 5 7.31 22.88 -12.62
C PRO A 5 6.06 22.29 -11.96
N SER A 6 6.22 21.24 -11.17
CA SER A 6 5.13 20.75 -10.33
C SER A 6 4.75 21.90 -9.39
N SER A 7 3.60 22.52 -9.64
CA SER A 7 3.25 23.73 -8.89
C SER A 7 2.85 23.36 -7.46
N ARG A 8 3.47 24.05 -6.49
CA ARG A 8 3.10 24.01 -5.07
C ARG A 8 1.59 24.20 -4.93
N ALA A 9 0.87 23.15 -4.54
CA ALA A 9 -0.59 23.19 -4.58
C ALA A 9 -1.27 22.27 -3.57
N TRP A 10 -2.39 22.74 -3.03
CA TRP A 10 -3.34 21.92 -2.30
C TRP A 10 -4.27 21.17 -3.24
N ALA A 11 -4.49 19.90 -2.97
CA ALA A 11 -5.45 19.04 -3.67
C ALA A 11 -6.06 18.01 -2.70
N PRO A 12 -7.22 17.43 -3.02
CA PRO A 12 -7.67 16.20 -2.36
C PRO A 12 -6.65 15.08 -2.58
N VAL A 13 -6.47 14.21 -1.58
CA VAL A 13 -5.73 12.96 -1.81
C VAL A 13 -6.60 12.05 -2.69
N PRO A 14 -6.09 11.54 -3.82
CA PRO A 14 -6.83 10.59 -4.66
C PRO A 14 -7.23 9.36 -3.85
N CYS A 15 -8.52 9.01 -3.85
CA CYS A 15 -9.08 7.92 -3.07
C CYS A 15 -10.17 7.21 -3.88
N GLU A 16 -10.03 5.90 -4.08
CA GLU A 16 -10.97 5.10 -4.87
C GLU A 16 -12.19 4.67 -4.04
N ASN A 17 -12.11 4.70 -2.70
CA ASN A 17 -13.18 4.30 -1.79
C ASN A 17 -13.43 5.29 -0.63
N PRO A 18 -13.79 6.55 -0.91
CA PRO A 18 -13.91 7.59 0.11
C PRO A 18 -14.93 7.28 1.22
N SER A 19 -15.93 6.43 0.95
CA SER A 19 -16.91 5.97 1.96
C SER A 19 -16.32 5.06 3.04
N ALA A 20 -15.14 4.46 2.80
CA ALA A 20 -14.42 3.64 3.78
C ALA A 20 -13.45 4.46 4.65
N ALA A 21 -13.36 5.78 4.43
CA ALA A 21 -12.50 6.65 5.23
C ALA A 21 -12.93 6.66 6.70
N PRO A 22 -11.99 6.89 7.64
CA PRO A 22 -12.32 7.02 9.05
C PRO A 22 -13.37 8.13 9.27
N CYS A 23 -14.18 7.99 10.32
CA CYS A 23 -15.14 9.02 10.71
C CYS A 23 -14.45 10.36 11.04
N HIS A 24 -15.25 11.43 11.08
CA HIS A 24 -14.79 12.74 11.53
C HIS A 24 -14.20 12.67 12.93
N ARG A 25 -12.97 13.19 13.09
CA ARG A 25 -12.22 13.02 14.33
C ARG A 25 -11.16 14.09 14.52
N SER A 26 -10.80 14.31 15.78
CA SER A 26 -9.73 15.21 16.22
C SER A 26 -8.91 14.54 17.32
N LEU A 27 -7.73 15.09 17.67
CA LEU A 27 -6.89 14.60 18.77
C LEU A 27 -6.42 13.14 18.60
N HIS A 28 -6.42 12.65 17.36
CA HIS A 28 -5.93 11.34 16.96
C HIS A 28 -4.46 11.45 16.55
N VAL A 29 -3.86 10.33 16.17
CA VAL A 29 -2.48 10.24 15.71
C VAL A 29 -2.42 9.62 14.34
N CYS A 30 -1.38 9.96 13.58
CA CYS A 30 -1.02 9.24 12.38
C CYS A 30 0.48 8.94 12.33
N ALA A 31 0.84 7.90 11.62
CA ALA A 31 2.23 7.65 11.23
C ALA A 31 2.28 6.93 9.88
N VAL A 32 3.36 7.15 9.15
CA VAL A 32 3.59 6.52 7.84
C VAL A 32 4.56 5.37 7.99
N ARG A 33 4.31 4.28 7.28
CA ARG A 33 5.26 3.19 7.09
C ARG A 33 5.20 2.71 5.65
N LYS A 34 6.32 2.78 4.94
CA LYS A 34 6.40 2.45 3.51
C LYS A 34 5.33 3.26 2.76
N ASP A 35 4.52 2.62 1.92
CA ASP A 35 3.49 3.26 1.10
C ASP A 35 2.12 3.40 1.79
N SER A 36 2.08 3.43 3.12
CA SER A 36 0.81 3.45 3.87
C SER A 36 0.81 4.44 5.03
N LEU A 37 -0.30 5.17 5.15
CA LEU A 37 -0.64 6.02 6.29
C LEU A 37 -1.51 5.24 7.28
N PHE A 38 -1.12 5.24 8.54
CA PHE A 38 -1.89 4.61 9.62
C PHE A 38 -2.49 5.67 10.53
N ILE A 39 -3.77 5.52 10.89
CA ILE A 39 -4.50 6.42 11.79
C ILE A 39 -5.09 5.63 12.94
N PHE A 40 -4.90 6.13 14.17
CA PHE A 40 -5.41 5.47 15.37
C PHE A 40 -6.08 6.44 16.34
N GLY A 41 -7.28 6.04 16.79
CA GLY A 41 -8.01 6.65 17.89
C GLY A 41 -8.51 8.08 17.61
N GLY A 42 -8.62 8.88 18.67
CA GLY A 42 -9.12 10.25 18.66
C GLY A 42 -10.48 10.42 19.32
N TYR A 43 -11.09 11.57 19.07
CA TYR A 43 -12.43 11.93 19.52
C TYR A 43 -13.31 12.32 18.33
N ASP A 44 -14.43 11.61 18.16
CA ASP A 44 -15.38 11.82 17.05
C ASP A 44 -16.40 12.93 17.33
N GLY A 45 -16.43 13.47 18.55
CA GLY A 45 -17.41 14.46 18.98
C GLY A 45 -18.44 13.94 19.96
N SER A 46 -18.55 12.62 20.09
CA SER A 46 -19.35 11.94 21.11
C SER A 46 -18.45 11.04 21.97
N ASN A 47 -17.64 10.20 21.33
CA ASN A 47 -16.86 9.15 21.96
C ASN A 47 -15.37 9.27 21.63
N ARG A 48 -14.55 8.77 22.55
CA ARG A 48 -13.18 8.39 22.18
C ARG A 48 -13.26 7.08 21.42
N ILE A 49 -12.36 6.90 20.47
CA ILE A 49 -12.31 5.73 19.60
C ILE A 49 -10.92 5.09 19.65
N ASN A 50 -10.83 3.82 19.27
CA ASN A 50 -9.58 3.03 19.14
C ASN A 50 -9.58 2.19 17.86
N ASP A 51 -10.37 2.61 16.87
CA ASP A 51 -10.29 2.03 15.55
C ASP A 51 -8.93 2.33 14.91
N PHE A 52 -8.45 1.38 14.12
CA PHE A 52 -7.15 1.46 13.46
C PHE A 52 -7.34 1.35 11.96
N TYR A 53 -6.92 2.38 11.23
CA TYR A 53 -7.11 2.49 9.79
C TYR A 53 -5.78 2.59 9.07
N GLU A 54 -5.77 2.06 7.85
CA GLU A 54 -4.70 2.20 6.88
C GLU A 54 -5.27 2.89 5.63
N PHE A 55 -4.53 3.87 5.12
CA PHE A 55 -4.66 4.31 3.73
C PHE A 55 -3.42 3.88 2.96
N ASN A 56 -3.59 3.05 1.94
CA ASN A 56 -2.51 2.65 1.06
C ASN A 56 -2.37 3.65 -0.09
N PHE A 57 -1.27 4.37 -0.17
CA PHE A 57 -1.08 5.44 -1.17
C PHE A 57 -1.00 4.92 -2.61
N LYS A 58 -0.48 3.70 -2.83
CA LYS A 58 -0.41 3.08 -4.17
C LYS A 58 -1.77 2.65 -4.68
N ARG A 59 -2.52 1.93 -3.84
CA ARG A 59 -3.86 1.43 -4.15
C ARG A 59 -4.93 2.50 -4.04
N LYS A 60 -4.64 3.59 -3.32
CA LYS A 60 -5.56 4.70 -3.01
C LYS A 60 -6.82 4.23 -2.28
N LEU A 61 -6.64 3.29 -1.36
CA LEU A 61 -7.74 2.67 -0.62
C LEU A 61 -7.58 2.86 0.88
N TRP A 62 -8.68 3.21 1.55
CA TRP A 62 -8.84 3.06 2.98
C TRP A 62 -9.24 1.63 3.33
N SER A 63 -8.71 1.11 4.43
CA SER A 63 -9.12 -0.15 5.04
C SER A 63 -8.99 -0.09 6.56
N VAL A 64 -9.87 -0.79 7.27
CA VAL A 64 -9.71 -1.07 8.69
C VAL A 64 -8.60 -2.09 8.86
N VAL A 65 -7.61 -1.78 9.71
CA VAL A 65 -6.55 -2.71 10.08
C VAL A 65 -7.10 -3.64 11.16
N LEU A 66 -7.36 -4.88 10.76
CA LEU A 66 -7.74 -5.94 11.70
C LEU A 66 -6.49 -6.46 12.41
N ALA A 67 -6.64 -6.72 13.70
CA ALA A 67 -5.55 -7.12 14.57
C ALA A 67 -6.04 -8.10 15.63
N ILE A 68 -5.18 -9.05 15.98
CA ILE A 68 -5.40 -9.89 17.15
C ILE A 68 -4.72 -9.27 18.39
N GLY A 69 -5.09 -9.73 19.58
CA GLY A 69 -4.61 -9.16 20.84
C GLY A 69 -5.45 -7.96 21.29
N SER A 70 -4.93 -7.23 22.28
CA SER A 70 -5.67 -6.14 22.92
C SER A 70 -5.14 -4.81 22.42
N ALA A 71 -5.92 -4.16 21.55
CA ALA A 71 -5.67 -2.78 21.15
C ALA A 71 -5.72 -1.84 22.37
N PRO A 72 -5.08 -0.66 22.30
CA PRO A 72 -5.24 0.36 23.32
C PRO A 72 -6.71 0.71 23.54
N SER A 73 -7.08 1.07 24.77
CA SER A 73 -8.42 1.58 25.08
C SER A 73 -8.77 2.80 24.20
N PRO A 74 -10.06 3.05 23.90
CA PRO A 74 -10.48 4.26 23.20
C PRO A 74 -9.91 5.52 23.84
N ARG A 75 -9.15 6.31 23.07
CA ARG A 75 -8.36 7.42 23.63
C ARG A 75 -8.12 8.55 22.65
N ASP A 76 -7.81 9.71 23.21
CA ASP A 76 -7.38 10.90 22.49
C ASP A 76 -6.09 11.48 23.11
N ARG A 77 -5.46 12.45 22.43
CA ARG A 77 -4.30 13.21 22.93
C ARG A 77 -3.09 12.33 23.32
N HIS A 78 -3.02 11.12 22.78
CA HIS A 78 -1.86 10.23 22.81
C HIS A 78 -0.87 10.60 21.71
N VAL A 79 0.28 9.93 21.70
CA VAL A 79 1.24 9.97 20.59
C VAL A 79 1.31 8.58 19.94
N ALA A 80 1.70 8.55 18.67
CA ALA A 80 2.13 7.33 18.04
C ALA A 80 3.33 7.57 17.14
N VAL A 81 4.17 6.55 17.03
CA VAL A 81 5.35 6.54 16.17
C VAL A 81 5.49 5.19 15.50
N VAL A 82 6.18 5.16 14.35
CA VAL A 82 6.60 3.92 13.71
C VAL A 82 8.10 3.77 13.91
N TYR A 83 8.52 2.58 14.31
CA TYR A 83 9.92 2.18 14.28
C TYR A 83 10.01 0.74 13.76
N LYS A 84 10.82 0.55 12.70
CA LYS A 84 10.95 -0.72 11.97
C LYS A 84 9.58 -1.31 11.58
N ASP A 85 9.21 -2.42 12.23
CA ASP A 85 8.02 -3.22 11.91
C ASP A 85 6.91 -3.12 12.96
N SER A 86 6.91 -2.03 13.75
CA SER A 86 5.85 -1.79 14.74
C SER A 86 5.33 -0.35 14.71
N PHE A 87 4.03 -0.21 14.97
CA PHE A 87 3.34 1.05 15.26
C PHE A 87 3.12 1.13 16.77
N TYR A 88 3.77 2.09 17.41
CA TYR A 88 3.78 2.26 18.86
C TYR A 88 2.79 3.35 19.27
N VAL A 89 1.94 3.07 20.25
CA VAL A 89 1.02 4.01 20.87
C VAL A 89 1.42 4.19 22.32
N PHE A 90 1.59 5.44 22.75
CA PHE A 90 1.96 5.75 24.12
C PHE A 90 1.00 6.77 24.75
N ALA A 91 0.57 6.42 25.97
CA ALA A 91 -0.15 7.31 26.88
C ALA A 91 -1.46 7.88 26.27
N GLY A 92 -1.90 9.07 26.72
CA GLY A 92 -3.14 9.72 26.28
C GLY A 92 -4.21 9.83 27.36
N PHE A 93 -5.45 10.08 26.94
CA PHE A 93 -6.62 10.15 27.81
C PHE A 93 -7.72 9.21 27.31
N ASP A 94 -8.11 8.25 28.14
CA ASP A 94 -9.07 7.18 27.77
C ASP A 94 -10.54 7.54 28.02
N GLY A 95 -10.80 8.76 28.50
CA GLY A 95 -12.14 9.22 28.89
C GLY A 95 -12.37 9.24 30.40
N SER A 96 -11.60 8.47 31.17
CA SER A 96 -11.66 8.45 32.64
C SER A 96 -10.39 8.99 33.28
N SER A 97 -9.23 8.60 32.74
CA SER A 97 -7.93 8.92 33.31
C SER A 97 -6.90 9.22 32.23
N ARG A 98 -5.83 9.91 32.63
CA ARG A 98 -4.60 9.93 31.84
C ARG A 98 -3.96 8.55 31.98
N VAL A 99 -3.42 8.03 30.90
CA VAL A 99 -2.77 6.71 30.86
C VAL A 99 -1.29 6.87 30.44
N ASN A 100 -0.46 5.87 30.74
CA ASN A 100 0.93 5.73 30.28
C ASN A 100 1.27 4.29 29.88
N ASP A 101 0.26 3.50 29.51
CA ASP A 101 0.48 2.23 28.84
C ASP A 101 1.25 2.47 27.52
N PHE A 102 2.11 1.52 27.20
CA PHE A 102 2.93 1.54 26.00
C PHE A 102 2.67 0.27 25.21
N ILE A 103 2.02 0.41 24.06
CA ILE A 103 1.45 -0.71 23.32
C ILE A 103 1.92 -0.61 21.88
N GLU A 104 2.32 -1.73 21.29
CA GLU A 104 2.70 -1.81 19.88
C GLU A 104 1.72 -2.68 19.08
N TYR A 105 1.48 -2.28 17.84
CA TYR A 105 0.98 -3.14 16.78
C TYR A 105 2.17 -3.59 15.93
N ASN A 106 2.49 -4.88 15.98
CA ASN A 106 3.53 -5.43 15.14
C ASN A 106 2.95 -5.78 13.76
N PHE A 107 3.48 -5.15 12.71
CA PHE A 107 2.97 -5.28 11.35
C PHE A 107 3.21 -6.66 10.72
N LEU A 108 4.19 -7.42 11.20
CA LEU A 108 4.48 -8.77 10.68
C LEU A 108 3.53 -9.81 11.26
N THR A 109 3.25 -9.71 12.55
CA THR A 109 2.38 -10.64 13.29
C THR A 109 0.92 -10.19 13.35
N GLN A 110 0.64 -8.95 12.92
CA GLN A 110 -0.68 -8.30 12.94
C GLN A 110 -1.32 -8.33 14.33
N ARG A 111 -0.51 -8.08 15.37
CA ARG A 111 -0.91 -8.21 16.77
C ARG A 111 -0.65 -6.94 17.55
N TRP A 112 -1.62 -6.58 18.39
CA TRP A 112 -1.42 -5.64 19.48
C TRP A 112 -0.88 -6.35 20.73
N SER A 113 0.17 -5.78 21.34
CA SER A 113 0.74 -6.23 22.60
C SER A 113 1.34 -5.08 23.39
N ASN A 114 1.40 -5.23 24.72
CA ASN A 114 2.17 -4.31 25.54
C ASN A 114 3.65 -4.41 25.18
N VAL A 115 4.31 -3.27 25.04
CA VAL A 115 5.76 -3.20 24.87
C VAL A 115 6.41 -3.69 26.15
N VAL A 116 7.33 -4.63 26.02
CA VAL A 116 8.12 -5.11 27.15
C VAL A 116 9.15 -4.05 27.49
N VAL A 117 9.06 -3.45 28.67
CA VAL A 117 10.07 -2.52 29.19
C VAL A 117 11.05 -3.30 30.04
N SER A 118 12.32 -3.31 29.64
CA SER A 118 13.39 -4.01 30.34
C SER A 118 13.96 -3.21 31.51
N ALA A 119 14.00 -1.89 31.42
CA ALA A 119 14.50 -1.02 32.48
C ALA A 119 13.99 0.43 32.36
N GLY A 120 14.18 1.19 33.44
CA GLY A 120 13.82 2.60 33.51
C GLY A 120 12.35 2.86 33.79
N LEU A 121 12.02 4.13 33.98
CA LEU A 121 10.65 4.57 34.25
C LEU A 121 10.11 5.37 33.07
N PRO A 122 8.92 5.03 32.53
CA PRO A 122 8.27 5.85 31.54
C PRO A 122 7.84 7.19 32.16
N PRO A 123 7.53 8.20 31.32
CA PRO A 123 6.83 9.39 31.77
C PRO A 123 5.57 9.06 32.58
N THR A 124 5.22 9.96 33.50
CA THR A 124 3.93 9.88 34.23
C THR A 124 2.75 9.85 33.26
N ALA A 125 1.65 9.22 33.68
CA ALA A 125 0.38 9.19 32.95
C ALA A 125 -0.08 10.59 32.51
N ARG A 126 -0.08 10.83 31.19
CA ARG A 126 -0.24 12.17 30.61
C ARG A 126 -0.85 12.14 29.23
N HIS A 127 -1.28 13.30 28.77
CA HIS A 127 -1.75 13.51 27.41
C HIS A 127 -1.12 14.78 26.79
N SER A 128 -1.34 14.99 25.50
CA SER A 128 -0.90 16.18 24.75
C SER A 128 0.61 16.47 24.83
N HIS A 129 1.41 15.43 25.03
CA HIS A 129 2.86 15.48 24.85
C HIS A 129 3.17 15.28 23.36
N ALA A 130 4.40 15.60 22.96
CA ALA A 130 4.88 15.35 21.61
C ALA A 130 5.88 14.20 21.62
N ALA A 131 5.96 13.44 20.53
CA ALA A 131 6.96 12.41 20.36
C ALA A 131 7.52 12.38 18.94
N VAL A 132 8.80 12.04 18.82
CA VAL A 132 9.50 11.82 17.56
C VAL A 132 10.40 10.60 17.66
N VAL A 133 10.76 10.02 16.53
CA VAL A 133 11.78 8.97 16.46
C VAL A 133 13.03 9.57 15.82
N TYR A 134 14.17 9.31 16.44
CA TYR A 134 15.48 9.62 15.88
C TYR A 134 16.42 8.45 16.17
N ASP A 135 17.10 7.98 15.13
CA ASP A 135 17.92 6.77 15.15
C ASP A 135 17.12 5.57 15.72
N LYS A 136 17.53 5.05 16.88
CA LYS A 136 16.96 3.88 17.54
C LYS A 136 16.08 4.19 18.75
N SER A 137 15.68 5.44 18.92
CA SER A 137 14.97 5.88 20.10
C SER A 137 13.74 6.73 19.77
N MET A 138 12.70 6.59 20.57
CA MET A 138 11.59 7.53 20.64
C MET A 138 11.89 8.56 21.72
N TYR A 139 11.67 9.83 21.40
CA TYR A 139 11.85 10.96 22.32
C TYR A 139 10.50 11.61 22.59
N CYS A 140 10.12 11.72 23.87
CA CYS A 140 8.83 12.28 24.32
C CYS A 140 9.05 13.56 25.14
N PHE A 141 8.39 14.64 24.75
CA PHE A 141 8.53 15.95 25.39
C PHE A 141 7.21 16.49 25.96
N GLY A 142 7.26 16.91 27.23
CA GLY A 142 6.23 17.72 27.88
C GLY A 142 4.88 17.02 28.07
N GLY A 143 3.80 17.77 27.86
CA GLY A 143 2.42 17.30 28.06
C GLY A 143 1.82 17.71 29.39
N TYR A 144 0.70 17.08 29.74
CA TYR A 144 -0.07 17.40 30.95
C TYR A 144 -0.46 16.15 31.73
N ASP A 145 -0.03 16.06 33.00
CA ASP A 145 -0.33 14.95 33.91
C ASP A 145 -1.16 15.37 35.14
N GLY A 146 -1.75 16.57 35.09
CA GLY A 146 -2.24 17.30 36.26
C GLY A 146 -1.40 18.56 36.53
N SER A 147 -0.19 18.61 35.96
CA SER A 147 0.59 19.83 35.78
C SER A 147 1.20 19.84 34.38
N TYR A 148 1.47 21.03 33.84
CA TYR A 148 2.24 21.15 32.60
C TYR A 148 3.65 20.64 32.83
N ARG A 149 4.20 19.91 31.85
CA ARG A 149 5.53 19.29 31.94
C ARG A 149 6.46 19.78 30.84
N ASN A 150 7.77 19.70 31.10
CA ASN A 150 8.87 19.94 30.16
C ASN A 150 9.99 18.90 30.28
N ASP A 151 9.73 17.81 30.99
CA ASP A 151 10.63 16.68 31.01
C ASP A 151 10.73 16.07 29.61
N PHE A 152 11.93 15.57 29.31
CA PHE A 152 12.25 14.97 28.02
C PHE A 152 12.73 13.55 28.26
N HIS A 153 12.02 12.57 27.70
CA HIS A 153 12.28 11.16 27.93
C HIS A 153 12.68 10.47 26.63
N GLU A 154 13.56 9.49 26.75
CA GLU A 154 14.01 8.63 25.65
C GLU A 154 13.58 7.20 25.95
N PHE A 155 12.92 6.54 24.99
CA PHE A 155 12.78 5.10 24.96
C PHE A 155 13.66 4.53 23.87
N ASN A 156 14.66 3.74 24.24
CA ASN A 156 15.51 3.05 23.28
C ASN A 156 14.85 1.73 22.85
N PHE A 157 14.56 1.60 21.55
CA PHE A 157 13.86 0.43 21.01
C PHE A 157 14.73 -0.84 20.95
N GLU A 158 16.05 -0.74 21.03
CA GLU A 158 16.94 -1.91 21.03
C GLU A 158 17.13 -2.50 22.42
N THR A 159 17.25 -1.64 23.43
CA THR A 159 17.44 -2.05 24.83
C THR A 159 16.15 -2.09 25.63
N ASN A 160 15.02 -1.70 25.01
CA ASN A 160 13.71 -1.61 25.65
C ASN A 160 13.73 -0.82 26.97
N THR A 161 14.48 0.26 27.00
CA THR A 161 14.77 1.01 28.23
C THR A 161 14.28 2.44 28.12
N TRP A 162 13.54 2.88 29.13
CA TRP A 162 13.21 4.29 29.32
C TRP A 162 14.33 5.01 30.07
N SER A 163 14.59 6.26 29.71
CA SER A 163 15.47 7.14 30.48
C SER A 163 14.99 8.58 30.42
N LEU A 164 15.27 9.32 31.50
CA LEU A 164 15.12 10.78 31.49
C LEU A 164 16.34 11.36 30.77
N VAL A 165 16.10 12.13 29.72
CA VAL A 165 17.17 12.82 28.98
C VAL A 165 17.69 13.95 29.86
N ALA A 166 18.96 13.85 30.25
CA ALA A 166 19.68 14.89 30.98
C ALA A 166 20.05 16.06 30.05
N ALA A 167 19.04 16.72 29.49
CA ALA A 167 19.23 17.82 28.56
C ALA A 167 19.66 19.10 29.30
N THR A 168 20.56 19.86 28.69
CA THR A 168 21.05 21.13 29.24
C THR A 168 20.76 22.32 28.31
N GLY A 169 21.20 23.52 28.66
CA GLY A 169 21.02 24.72 27.85
C GLY A 169 19.68 25.43 28.06
N ARG A 170 19.09 25.94 26.98
CA ARG A 170 17.81 26.68 26.96
C ARG A 170 16.63 25.73 26.91
N VAL A 171 16.48 24.91 27.95
CA VAL A 171 15.39 23.92 28.06
C VAL A 171 14.03 24.63 27.97
N PRO A 172 13.11 24.18 27.09
CA PRO A 172 11.81 24.81 26.96
C PRO A 172 11.00 24.71 28.26
N ARG A 173 10.18 25.73 28.53
CA ARG A 173 9.26 25.77 29.69
C ARG A 173 8.17 24.69 29.61
N PRO A 174 7.54 24.31 30.75
CA PRO A 174 6.39 23.41 30.77
C PRO A 174 5.31 23.78 29.77
N ARG A 175 4.92 22.82 28.92
CA ARG A 175 3.98 23.06 27.81
C ARG A 175 3.33 21.77 27.30
N TYR A 176 2.23 21.92 26.58
CA TYR A 176 1.53 20.82 25.91
C TYR A 176 1.05 21.21 24.51
N ARG A 177 0.58 20.24 23.74
CA ARG A 177 0.08 20.42 22.36
C ARG A 177 1.13 21.02 21.43
N SER A 178 2.37 20.60 21.69
CA SER A 178 3.56 21.02 20.97
C SER A 178 3.72 20.28 19.66
N SER A 179 4.35 20.95 18.70
CA SER A 179 4.85 20.32 17.49
C SER A 179 6.32 20.00 17.68
N LEU A 180 6.70 18.74 17.50
CA LEU A 180 8.08 18.27 17.58
C LEU A 180 8.39 17.52 16.28
N VAL A 181 9.44 17.93 15.59
CA VAL A 181 9.87 17.32 14.32
C VAL A 181 11.38 17.11 14.32
N VAL A 182 11.88 16.17 13.51
CA VAL A 182 13.31 15.87 13.39
C VAL A 182 13.82 16.42 12.07
N HIS A 183 14.92 17.16 12.12
CA HIS A 183 15.66 17.64 10.96
C HIS A 183 17.15 17.39 11.19
N ASN A 184 17.75 16.59 10.29
CA ASN A 184 19.12 16.11 10.42
C ASN A 184 19.38 15.47 11.81
N HIS A 185 20.41 15.94 12.53
CA HIS A 185 20.80 15.48 13.86
C HIS A 185 20.17 16.30 15.00
N THR A 186 19.05 16.98 14.72
CA THR A 186 18.34 17.82 15.69
C THR A 186 16.84 17.56 15.72
N CYS A 187 16.17 17.93 16.81
CA CYS A 187 14.72 18.09 16.81
C CYS A 187 14.31 19.53 17.07
N VAL A 188 13.30 19.96 16.33
CA VAL A 188 12.76 21.32 16.34
C VAL A 188 11.40 21.26 17.04
N LEU A 189 11.26 22.08 18.08
CA LEU A 189 10.04 22.28 18.85
C LEU A 189 9.49 23.67 18.52
N PHE A 190 8.24 23.75 18.08
CA PHE A 190 7.59 25.02 17.77
C PHE A 190 6.17 25.12 18.34
N GLY A 191 5.80 26.34 18.74
CA GLY A 191 4.48 26.68 19.24
C GLY A 191 4.20 26.14 20.63
N SER A 192 2.98 25.62 20.85
CA SER A 192 2.45 25.04 22.10
C SER A 192 1.64 26.03 22.95
N HIS A 193 1.23 25.57 24.14
CA HIS A 193 0.64 26.40 25.17
C HIS A 193 1.21 26.03 26.54
N ASP A 194 1.62 27.03 27.33
CA ASP A 194 2.34 26.86 28.61
C ASP A 194 1.43 26.80 29.84
N GLY A 195 0.12 26.88 29.61
CA GLY A 195 -0.90 26.95 30.65
C GLY A 195 -1.42 28.35 30.92
N SER A 196 -0.69 29.37 30.47
CA SER A 196 -1.11 30.77 30.53
C SER A 196 -1.37 31.36 29.14
N ARG A 197 -0.57 30.98 28.14
CA ARG A 197 -0.63 31.55 26.80
C ARG A 197 -0.14 30.57 25.74
N HIS A 198 -0.56 30.84 24.50
CA HIS A 198 0.04 30.23 23.32
C HIS A 198 1.47 30.74 23.14
N LEU A 199 2.33 29.91 22.53
CA LEU A 199 3.73 30.22 22.24
C LEU A 199 4.01 30.21 20.74
N ASN A 200 5.07 30.87 20.31
CA ASN A 200 5.67 30.81 18.97
C ASN A 200 7.21 30.77 19.02
N ASP A 201 7.78 30.36 20.16
CA ASP A 201 9.22 30.14 20.28
C ASP A 201 9.63 28.91 19.46
N VAL A 202 10.83 28.97 18.87
CA VAL A 202 11.47 27.84 18.19
C VAL A 202 12.64 27.36 19.04
N HIS A 203 12.54 26.15 19.54
CA HIS A 203 13.60 25.50 20.29
C HIS A 203 14.21 24.37 19.47
N VAL A 204 15.53 24.22 19.52
CA VAL A 204 16.25 23.15 18.82
C VAL A 204 17.04 22.35 19.83
N TYR A 205 16.83 21.04 19.84
CA TYR A 205 17.63 20.10 20.59
C TYR A 205 18.57 19.37 19.65
N ASP A 206 19.86 19.40 19.98
CA ASP A 206 20.87 18.66 19.25
C ASP A 206 21.06 17.28 19.92
N PHE A 207 20.87 16.20 19.14
CA PHE A 207 20.89 14.83 19.68
C PHE A 207 22.29 14.39 20.11
N ASP A 208 23.34 14.93 19.50
CA ASP A 208 24.73 14.53 19.74
C ASP A 208 25.28 15.21 21.00
N THR A 209 25.06 16.52 21.13
CA THR A 209 25.50 17.33 22.26
C THR A 209 24.54 17.27 23.44
N ARG A 210 23.29 16.86 23.21
CA ARG A 210 22.20 16.83 24.20
C ARG A 210 21.86 18.20 24.81
N VAL A 211 21.95 19.24 23.99
CA VAL A 211 21.72 20.64 24.40
C VAL A 211 20.48 21.19 23.70
N TRP A 212 19.59 21.81 24.49
CA TRP A 212 18.54 22.68 23.96
C TRP A 212 19.09 24.09 23.72
N SER A 213 18.74 24.66 22.58
CA SER A 213 18.98 26.06 22.22
C SER A 213 17.66 26.74 21.84
N LEU A 214 17.65 28.07 21.92
CA LEU A 214 16.57 28.88 21.36
C LEU A 214 17.05 29.34 19.98
N LEU A 215 16.31 28.97 18.93
CA LEU A 215 16.62 29.37 17.57
C LEU A 215 16.06 30.77 17.32
N ALA A 216 16.95 31.73 17.07
CA ALA A 216 16.54 33.03 16.58
C ALA A 216 16.01 32.87 15.15
N THR A 217 14.82 33.39 14.89
CA THR A 217 14.21 33.36 13.55
C THR A 217 13.88 34.76 13.09
N GLU A 218 13.94 34.94 11.78
CA GLU A 218 13.60 36.20 11.10
C GLU A 218 12.34 36.04 10.25
N GLY A 219 11.87 37.15 9.66
CA GLY A 219 10.70 37.15 8.78
C GLY A 219 9.35 37.15 9.52
N PRO A 220 8.24 37.13 8.76
CA PRO A 220 6.88 37.11 9.29
C PRO A 220 6.54 35.76 9.93
N ALA A 221 6.94 35.59 11.19
CA ALA A 221 6.62 34.38 11.94
C ALA A 221 5.10 34.21 12.16
N PRO A 222 4.61 32.96 12.17
CA PRO A 222 3.25 32.65 12.60
C PRO A 222 2.93 33.17 14.01
N ILE A 223 1.69 33.61 14.20
CA ILE A 223 1.17 33.96 15.53
C ILE A 223 1.26 32.76 16.48
N ALA A 224 1.54 33.04 17.76
CA ALA A 224 1.57 32.06 18.83
C ALA A 224 0.33 31.14 18.84
N ARG A 225 0.58 29.82 18.80
CA ARG A 225 -0.45 28.80 18.58
C ARG A 225 -0.11 27.44 19.15
N ASP A 226 -1.12 26.61 19.32
CA ASP A 226 -0.98 25.18 19.63
C ASP A 226 -1.73 24.30 18.62
N SER A 227 -1.62 22.98 18.75
CA SER A 227 -2.46 22.00 18.04
C SER A 227 -2.47 22.13 16.49
N HIS A 228 -1.40 22.69 15.92
CA HIS A 228 -1.14 22.74 14.49
C HIS A 228 -0.41 21.48 14.06
N VAL A 229 -0.30 21.25 12.75
CA VAL A 229 0.61 20.25 12.19
C VAL A 229 1.94 20.91 11.86
N ALA A 230 3.03 20.20 12.12
CA ALA A 230 4.36 20.52 11.63
C ALA A 230 4.96 19.31 10.92
N VAL A 231 5.60 19.53 9.77
CA VAL A 231 6.36 18.50 9.05
C VAL A 231 7.66 19.07 8.51
N ILE A 232 8.66 18.20 8.33
CA ILE A 232 9.89 18.54 7.63
C ILE A 232 9.80 17.99 6.20
N HIS A 233 10.22 18.82 5.25
CA HIS A 233 10.47 18.38 3.88
C HIS A 233 11.69 19.12 3.34
N SER A 234 12.69 18.37 2.86
CA SER A 234 14.01 18.91 2.54
C SER A 234 14.59 19.72 3.72
N ASN A 235 14.97 20.99 3.51
CA ASN A 235 15.52 21.87 4.55
C ASN A 235 14.52 22.88 5.11
N SER A 236 13.23 22.61 4.98
CA SER A 236 12.18 23.49 5.49
C SER A 236 11.25 22.76 6.45
N MET A 237 10.82 23.49 7.48
CA MET A 237 9.72 23.12 8.34
C MET A 237 8.44 23.80 7.88
N TYR A 238 7.38 23.03 7.67
CA TYR A 238 6.08 23.55 7.24
C TYR A 238 5.08 23.39 8.37
N ILE A 239 4.31 24.44 8.65
CA ILE A 239 3.24 24.41 9.65
C ILE A 239 1.90 24.82 9.07
N PHE A 240 0.85 24.06 9.40
CA PHE A 240 -0.51 24.35 8.92
C PHE A 240 -1.53 24.38 10.07
N GLY A 241 -2.36 25.42 10.06
CA GLY A 241 -3.48 25.59 10.97
C GLY A 241 -3.08 25.75 12.44
N GLY A 242 -3.88 25.16 13.33
CA GLY A 242 -3.74 25.28 14.79
C GLY A 242 -4.77 26.20 15.42
N SER A 243 -4.56 26.49 16.69
CA SER A 243 -5.40 27.39 17.48
C SER A 243 -4.58 28.56 18.03
N THR A 244 -5.06 29.77 17.79
CA THR A 244 -4.57 31.02 18.45
C THR A 244 -5.57 31.50 19.50
N GLY A 245 -6.45 30.61 19.97
CA GLY A 245 -7.70 30.91 20.68
C GLY A 245 -8.94 30.60 19.81
N THR A 246 -8.78 30.67 18.50
CA THR A 246 -9.73 30.20 17.47
C THR A 246 -8.96 29.35 16.45
N ALA A 247 -9.67 28.48 15.72
CA ALA A 247 -9.08 27.71 14.65
C ALA A 247 -8.55 28.62 13.53
N VAL A 248 -7.38 28.31 12.97
CA VAL A 248 -6.79 29.02 11.82
C VAL A 248 -6.45 28.05 10.68
N ASN A 249 -6.25 28.55 9.46
CA ASN A 249 -5.87 27.79 8.25
C ASN A 249 -4.67 28.40 7.50
N ASP A 250 -3.93 29.29 8.15
CA ASP A 250 -2.71 29.84 7.60
C ASP A 250 -1.62 28.76 7.50
N PHE A 251 -0.72 28.96 6.52
CA PHE A 251 0.32 28.00 6.15
C PHE A 251 1.65 28.73 6.07
N TYR A 252 2.66 28.25 6.80
CA TYR A 252 3.97 28.88 6.86
C TYR A 252 5.08 27.87 6.59
N GLU A 253 6.18 28.40 6.06
CA GLU A 253 7.45 27.71 5.88
C GLU A 253 8.50 28.42 6.74
N LEU A 254 9.26 27.65 7.51
CA LEU A 254 10.51 28.06 8.13
C LEU A 254 11.64 27.38 7.36
N ASP A 255 12.40 28.18 6.61
CA ASP A 255 13.66 27.73 6.03
C ASP A 255 14.66 27.51 7.18
N LEU A 256 15.17 26.28 7.34
CA LEU A 256 16.07 25.89 8.43
C LEU A 256 17.55 26.11 8.07
N GLU A 257 17.89 26.49 6.84
CA GLU A 257 19.25 26.92 6.48
C GLU A 257 19.49 28.36 6.93
N VAL A 258 18.52 29.24 6.64
CA VAL A 258 18.61 30.68 6.96
C VAL A 258 17.73 31.13 8.12
N ASN A 259 17.00 30.19 8.75
CA ASN A 259 16.14 30.43 9.92
C ASN A 259 15.10 31.54 9.71
N THR A 260 14.50 31.59 8.51
CA THR A 260 13.55 32.65 8.13
C THR A 260 12.15 32.07 7.89
N TRP A 261 11.17 32.67 8.55
CA TRP A 261 9.76 32.36 8.33
C TRP A 261 9.19 33.11 7.13
N GLN A 262 8.29 32.46 6.40
CA GLN A 262 7.50 33.09 5.35
C GLN A 262 6.09 32.49 5.26
N PRO A 263 5.04 33.27 4.92
CA PRO A 263 3.74 32.73 4.60
C PRO A 263 3.84 31.97 3.28
N MET A 264 3.34 30.76 3.25
CA MET A 264 3.50 29.88 2.11
C MET A 264 2.67 30.38 0.92
N GLN A 265 3.31 30.47 -0.25
CA GLN A 265 2.64 30.73 -1.52
C GLN A 265 2.27 29.41 -2.20
N PHE A 266 1.01 29.26 -2.59
CA PHE A 266 0.51 28.02 -3.17
C PHE A 266 -0.70 28.23 -4.07
N ASN A 267 -0.95 27.25 -4.93
CA ASN A 267 -2.15 27.13 -5.73
C ASN A 267 -3.16 26.16 -5.11
N GLY A 268 -4.36 26.10 -5.68
CA GLY A 268 -5.42 25.19 -5.23
C GLY A 268 -6.14 25.67 -3.98
N GLN A 269 -7.10 24.86 -3.52
CA GLN A 269 -7.98 25.20 -2.40
C GLN A 269 -7.47 24.58 -1.10
N PRO A 270 -6.94 25.38 -0.15
CA PRO A 270 -6.40 24.86 1.08
C PRO A 270 -7.49 24.20 1.94
N PRO A 271 -7.12 23.37 2.93
CA PRO A 271 -8.05 22.96 3.97
C PRO A 271 -8.64 24.18 4.69
N GLY A 272 -9.90 24.06 5.15
CA GLY A 272 -10.50 25.06 6.04
C GLY A 272 -9.81 25.12 7.40
N GLN A 273 -10.15 26.14 8.20
CA GLN A 273 -9.59 26.36 9.54
C GLN A 273 -9.72 25.13 10.41
N ARG A 274 -8.65 24.75 11.11
CA ARG A 274 -8.63 23.54 11.92
C ARG A 274 -7.49 23.49 12.92
N PHE A 275 -7.73 22.76 14.00
CA PHE A 275 -6.70 22.35 14.96
C PHE A 275 -6.95 20.91 15.42
N CYS A 276 -5.97 20.30 16.09
CA CYS A 276 -6.03 18.90 16.52
C CYS A 276 -6.27 17.90 15.37
N HIS A 277 -5.86 18.28 14.17
CA HIS A 277 -5.78 17.39 13.01
C HIS A 277 -4.43 16.68 13.01
N VAL A 278 -4.30 15.65 12.19
CA VAL A 278 -3.02 15.00 11.96
C VAL A 278 -2.47 15.42 10.61
N GLY A 279 -1.15 15.39 10.51
CA GLY A 279 -0.50 15.50 9.23
C GLY A 279 0.94 15.01 9.27
N THR A 280 1.43 14.63 8.11
CA THR A 280 2.71 13.94 7.94
C THR A 280 3.23 14.19 6.54
N ALA A 281 4.55 14.22 6.38
CA ALA A 281 5.17 14.21 5.07
C ALA A 281 5.21 12.78 4.54
N TYR A 282 4.75 12.59 3.32
CA TYR A 282 4.89 11.33 2.58
C TYR A 282 5.22 11.67 1.14
N ASP A 283 6.30 11.06 0.63
CA ASP A 283 6.88 11.41 -0.66
C ASP A 283 7.11 12.93 -0.70
N SER A 284 6.68 13.61 -1.77
CA SER A 284 6.80 15.06 -1.91
C SER A 284 5.52 15.82 -1.52
N SER A 285 4.78 15.30 -0.53
CA SER A 285 3.52 15.90 -0.09
C SER A 285 3.32 15.94 1.44
N LEU A 286 2.78 17.04 1.94
CA LEU A 286 2.15 17.11 3.26
C LEU A 286 0.75 16.54 3.15
N ILE A 287 0.48 15.46 3.88
CA ILE A 287 -0.84 14.84 3.97
C ILE A 287 -1.52 15.31 5.25
N ILE A 288 -2.81 15.67 5.18
CA ILE A 288 -3.63 16.10 6.32
C ILE A 288 -4.94 15.32 6.36
N PHE A 289 -5.33 14.93 7.57
CA PHE A 289 -6.63 14.31 7.83
C PHE A 289 -7.30 14.88 9.10
N GLY A 290 -8.60 15.14 8.98
CA GLY A 290 -9.48 15.46 10.08
C GLY A 290 -9.19 16.78 10.79
N GLY A 291 -9.48 16.81 12.10
CA GLY A 291 -9.37 18.00 12.96
C GLY A 291 -10.71 18.53 13.47
N TYR A 292 -10.67 19.71 14.07
CA TYR A 292 -11.83 20.46 14.54
C TYR A 292 -11.73 21.91 14.07
N ASP A 293 -12.80 22.43 13.45
CA ASP A 293 -12.83 23.79 12.87
C ASP A 293 -13.32 24.89 13.83
N GLY A 294 -13.65 24.51 15.07
CA GLY A 294 -14.30 25.37 16.07
C GLY A 294 -15.81 25.13 16.21
N SER A 295 -16.41 24.36 15.30
CA SER A 295 -17.83 23.95 15.32
C SER A 295 -17.98 22.44 15.19
N SER A 296 -17.36 21.85 14.17
CA SER A 296 -17.50 20.46 13.75
C SER A 296 -16.15 19.75 13.63
N ARG A 297 -16.16 18.43 13.85
CA ARG A 297 -15.01 17.58 13.54
C ARG A 297 -15.00 17.32 12.04
N LEU A 298 -13.80 17.14 11.50
CA LEU A 298 -13.56 17.01 10.07
C LEU A 298 -13.08 15.59 9.75
N ASN A 299 -13.27 15.15 8.50
CA ASN A 299 -12.70 13.93 7.93
C ASN A 299 -12.19 14.13 6.49
N ASP A 300 -12.01 15.38 6.06
CA ASP A 300 -11.46 15.65 4.73
C ASP A 300 -9.99 15.21 4.68
N PHE A 301 -9.62 14.66 3.52
CA PHE A 301 -8.31 14.09 3.27
C PHE A 301 -7.62 14.85 2.15
N LYS A 302 -6.66 15.70 2.53
CA LYS A 302 -6.02 16.67 1.63
C LYS A 302 -4.51 16.49 1.62
N GLN A 303 -3.90 16.85 0.50
CA GLN A 303 -2.46 16.92 0.35
C GLN A 303 -2.03 18.29 -0.15
N PHE A 304 -0.85 18.71 0.29
CA PHE A 304 -0.10 19.80 -0.29
C PHE A 304 1.16 19.25 -0.93
N ARG A 305 1.32 19.45 -2.25
CA ARG A 305 2.56 19.09 -2.94
C ARG A 305 3.60 20.18 -2.70
N PHE A 306 4.78 19.82 -2.19
CA PHE A 306 5.84 20.78 -1.89
C PHE A 306 6.47 21.43 -3.13
N GLY A 307 6.20 20.87 -4.31
CA GLY A 307 6.69 21.34 -5.59
C GLY A 307 8.18 21.11 -5.69
N GLU A 308 8.56 20.03 -6.36
CA GLU A 308 9.94 19.78 -6.77
C GLU A 308 10.06 19.93 -8.28
N GLU A 309 11.23 20.37 -8.74
CA GLU A 309 11.72 20.09 -10.08
C GLU A 309 11.96 18.58 -10.17
N GLU A 310 10.89 17.79 -10.29
CA GLU A 310 11.05 16.37 -10.57
C GLU A 310 11.72 16.25 -11.94
N PHE A 311 13.00 15.88 -11.94
CA PHE A 311 13.61 15.20 -13.07
C PHE A 311 12.92 13.84 -13.22
N GLN A 312 11.68 13.82 -13.73
CA GLN A 312 11.07 12.60 -14.22
C GLN A 312 11.81 12.23 -15.51
N LEU A 313 12.80 11.35 -15.41
CA LEU A 313 13.21 10.56 -16.55
C LEU A 313 12.01 9.69 -16.92
N GLU A 314 11.36 9.99 -18.05
CA GLU A 314 10.39 9.07 -18.66
C GLU A 314 11.13 7.75 -18.92
N ILE A 315 10.86 6.75 -18.09
CA ILE A 315 11.32 5.39 -18.34
C ILE A 315 10.37 4.83 -19.40
N PRO A 316 10.84 4.55 -20.63
CA PRO A 316 9.99 3.98 -21.66
C PRO A 316 9.44 2.61 -21.22
N GLU A 317 8.24 2.27 -21.70
CA GLU A 317 7.66 0.95 -21.42
C GLU A 317 8.60 -0.17 -21.87
N SER A 318 8.61 -1.27 -21.10
CA SER A 318 9.44 -2.43 -21.43
C SER A 318 9.02 -3.04 -22.76
N THR A 319 9.96 -3.17 -23.69
CA THR A 319 9.76 -3.84 -24.97
C THR A 319 9.92 -5.36 -24.90
N LEU A 320 10.37 -5.90 -23.76
CA LEU A 320 10.80 -7.29 -23.61
C LEU A 320 9.80 -8.32 -24.16
N ILE A 321 8.50 -8.17 -23.86
CA ILE A 321 7.47 -9.11 -24.34
C ILE A 321 7.34 -9.05 -25.87
N ASN A 322 7.40 -7.84 -26.44
CA ASN A 322 7.35 -7.67 -27.90
C ASN A 322 8.63 -8.19 -28.56
N ASP A 323 9.79 -7.95 -27.96
CA ASP A 323 11.07 -8.45 -28.43
C ASP A 323 11.11 -9.98 -28.45
N LEU A 324 10.58 -10.64 -27.40
CA LEU A 324 10.42 -12.08 -27.38
C LEU A 324 9.39 -12.57 -28.40
N ARG A 325 8.25 -11.87 -28.55
CA ARG A 325 7.23 -12.24 -29.56
C ARG A 325 7.81 -12.25 -30.98
N MET A 326 8.72 -11.32 -31.32
CA MET A 326 9.39 -11.28 -32.63
C MET A 326 10.29 -12.49 -32.92
N LEU A 327 10.68 -13.26 -31.89
CA LEU A 327 11.50 -14.48 -32.03
C LEU A 327 10.67 -15.75 -32.24
N VAL A 328 9.34 -15.69 -32.16
CA VAL A 328 8.46 -16.85 -32.37
C VAL A 328 8.54 -17.27 -33.85
N ASN A 329 8.87 -18.54 -34.10
CA ASN A 329 9.06 -19.07 -35.45
C ASN A 329 10.07 -18.25 -36.29
N ASN A 330 11.10 -17.73 -35.64
CA ASN A 330 12.19 -16.98 -36.25
C ASN A 330 13.45 -17.85 -36.29
N ASP A 331 14.16 -17.85 -37.42
CA ASP A 331 15.36 -18.65 -37.63
C ASP A 331 16.62 -18.05 -36.97
N VAL A 332 16.61 -16.75 -36.68
CA VAL A 332 17.70 -16.04 -36.01
C VAL A 332 17.98 -16.65 -34.65
N MET A 333 19.18 -17.20 -34.48
CA MET A 333 19.64 -17.89 -33.26
C MET A 333 18.83 -19.13 -32.87
N SER A 334 17.96 -19.63 -33.75
CA SER A 334 17.24 -20.88 -33.51
C SER A 334 18.22 -22.06 -33.40
N ASP A 335 18.03 -22.86 -32.36
CA ASP A 335 18.87 -24.02 -32.04
C ASP A 335 18.08 -25.35 -32.08
N VAL A 336 16.79 -25.27 -32.43
CA VAL A 336 15.91 -26.40 -32.72
C VAL A 336 14.91 -26.04 -33.82
N THR A 337 14.62 -26.98 -34.73
CA THR A 337 13.59 -26.86 -35.76
C THR A 337 12.54 -27.96 -35.55
N PHE A 338 11.28 -27.57 -35.38
CA PHE A 338 10.16 -28.49 -35.31
C PHE A 338 9.54 -28.64 -36.70
N ILE A 339 9.36 -29.86 -37.17
CA ILE A 339 8.68 -30.14 -38.43
C ILE A 339 7.23 -30.46 -38.11
N VAL A 340 6.33 -29.52 -38.41
CA VAL A 340 4.90 -29.61 -38.12
C VAL A 340 4.15 -29.60 -39.45
N GLU A 341 3.38 -30.64 -39.74
CA GLU A 341 2.68 -30.80 -41.04
C GLU A 341 3.66 -30.71 -42.24
N GLY A 342 4.90 -31.17 -42.07
CA GLY A 342 5.95 -31.11 -43.08
C GLY A 342 6.58 -29.72 -43.28
N ILE A 343 6.17 -28.71 -42.51
CA ILE A 343 6.66 -27.34 -42.60
C ILE A 343 7.56 -27.05 -41.39
N PRO A 344 8.75 -26.44 -41.59
CA PRO A 344 9.63 -26.08 -40.48
C PRO A 344 9.04 -24.96 -39.62
N VAL A 345 9.19 -25.10 -38.31
CA VAL A 345 8.89 -24.11 -37.27
C VAL A 345 10.13 -23.93 -36.41
N TYR A 346 10.73 -22.76 -36.44
CA TYR A 346 11.97 -22.47 -35.73
C TYR A 346 11.73 -22.16 -34.25
N GLY A 347 12.58 -22.70 -33.37
CA GLY A 347 12.45 -22.53 -31.93
C GLY A 347 13.80 -22.31 -31.24
N HIS A 348 13.71 -21.83 -30.00
CA HIS A 348 14.84 -21.65 -29.09
C HIS A 348 14.68 -22.60 -27.90
N LYS A 349 15.59 -23.57 -27.72
CA LYS A 349 15.51 -24.61 -26.68
C LYS A 349 15.29 -24.02 -25.29
N ILE A 350 15.96 -22.90 -24.98
CA ILE A 350 15.83 -22.21 -23.69
C ILE A 350 14.41 -21.69 -23.39
N LEU A 351 13.64 -21.36 -24.43
CA LEU A 351 12.24 -20.95 -24.29
C LEU A 351 11.32 -22.19 -24.33
N CYS A 352 11.65 -23.18 -25.16
CA CYS A 352 10.90 -24.43 -25.26
C CYS A 352 10.91 -25.25 -23.95
N ILE A 353 11.99 -25.23 -23.15
CA ILE A 353 12.06 -25.99 -21.88
C ILE A 353 11.05 -25.53 -20.81
N ARG A 354 10.35 -24.41 -21.02
CA ARG A 354 9.21 -24.02 -20.18
C ARG A 354 8.02 -24.97 -20.31
N CYS A 355 8.00 -25.77 -21.38
CA CYS A 355 7.09 -26.89 -21.58
C CYS A 355 7.72 -28.16 -20.97
N SER A 356 7.01 -28.84 -20.07
CA SER A 356 7.55 -30.01 -19.36
C SER A 356 7.90 -31.16 -20.31
N TYR A 357 7.09 -31.37 -21.35
CA TYR A 357 7.36 -32.33 -22.41
C TYR A 357 8.67 -32.00 -23.17
N PHE A 358 8.84 -30.75 -23.62
CA PHE A 358 10.06 -30.35 -24.32
C PHE A 358 11.28 -30.30 -23.42
N ASN A 359 11.13 -29.95 -22.13
CA ASN A 359 12.21 -30.03 -21.17
C ASN A 359 12.74 -31.47 -21.10
N ALA A 360 11.85 -32.45 -20.86
CA ALA A 360 12.22 -33.85 -20.79
C ALA A 360 12.89 -34.36 -22.09
N MET A 361 12.35 -33.97 -23.25
CA MET A 361 12.87 -34.36 -24.56
C MET A 361 14.24 -33.73 -24.86
N LEU A 362 14.42 -32.44 -24.57
CA LEU A 362 15.61 -31.67 -24.95
C LEU A 362 16.77 -31.82 -23.96
N THR A 363 16.48 -32.13 -22.70
CA THR A 363 17.53 -32.33 -21.67
C THR A 363 17.82 -33.80 -21.39
N GLY A 364 17.09 -34.73 -22.01
CA GLY A 364 17.30 -36.17 -21.85
C GLY A 364 18.54 -36.71 -22.56
N GLU A 365 18.79 -38.02 -22.43
CA GLU A 365 19.91 -38.71 -23.09
C GLU A 365 19.52 -39.37 -24.44
N MET A 366 18.28 -39.18 -24.88
CA MET A 366 17.73 -39.79 -26.09
C MET A 366 18.20 -39.08 -27.37
N LEU A 367 17.94 -39.67 -28.55
CA LEU A 367 18.39 -39.12 -29.84
C LEU A 367 17.86 -37.70 -30.08
N GLU A 368 16.63 -37.43 -29.63
CA GLU A 368 15.90 -36.17 -29.77
C GLU A 368 16.60 -35.00 -29.06
N SER A 369 17.33 -35.25 -27.96
CA SER A 369 18.06 -34.19 -27.26
C SER A 369 19.26 -33.67 -28.07
N ARG A 370 19.80 -34.54 -28.94
CA ARG A 370 20.91 -34.24 -29.86
C ARG A 370 20.44 -33.87 -31.26
N ALA A 371 19.17 -34.10 -31.58
CA ALA A 371 18.59 -33.77 -32.87
C ALA A 371 18.45 -32.26 -33.05
N ARG A 372 18.68 -31.80 -34.28
CA ARG A 372 18.41 -30.42 -34.70
C ARG A 372 16.99 -30.25 -35.24
N GLU A 373 16.42 -31.33 -35.77
CA GLU A 373 15.07 -31.40 -36.32
C GLU A 373 14.23 -32.40 -35.52
N ILE A 374 13.03 -31.97 -35.12
CA ILE A 374 12.10 -32.74 -34.28
C ILE A 374 10.75 -32.82 -34.99
N GLN A 375 10.24 -34.02 -35.21
CA GLN A 375 8.95 -34.23 -35.88
C GLN A 375 7.80 -34.06 -34.88
N ILE A 376 6.82 -33.23 -35.23
CA ILE A 376 5.59 -33.03 -34.47
C ILE A 376 4.42 -33.46 -35.36
N THR A 377 3.82 -34.60 -35.02
CA THR A 377 2.79 -35.25 -35.85
C THR A 377 1.38 -35.11 -35.30
N ASP A 378 1.24 -34.56 -34.10
CA ASP A 378 0.03 -34.69 -33.28
C ASP A 378 -0.70 -33.36 -33.04
N VAL A 379 -0.17 -32.25 -33.58
CA VAL A 379 -0.69 -30.88 -33.45
C VAL A 379 -0.65 -30.18 -34.81
N ARG A 380 -1.70 -29.42 -35.13
CA ARG A 380 -1.73 -28.56 -36.32
C ARG A 380 -0.74 -27.42 -36.20
N ARG A 381 -0.13 -26.98 -37.30
CA ARG A 381 0.91 -25.95 -37.28
C ARG A 381 0.44 -24.65 -36.61
N LEU A 382 -0.79 -24.23 -36.84
CA LEU A 382 -1.37 -23.02 -36.23
C LEU A 382 -1.37 -23.10 -34.69
N ILE A 383 -1.82 -24.24 -34.14
CA ILE A 383 -1.89 -24.45 -32.69
C ILE A 383 -0.50 -24.55 -32.08
N PHE A 384 0.43 -25.19 -32.79
CA PHE A 384 1.82 -25.28 -32.35
C PHE A 384 2.50 -23.91 -32.26
N ILE A 385 2.22 -23.01 -33.22
CA ILE A 385 2.73 -21.62 -33.16
C ILE A 385 2.12 -20.88 -31.98
N SER A 386 0.82 -21.04 -31.69
CA SER A 386 0.20 -20.44 -30.50
C SER A 386 0.80 -20.95 -29.19
N LEU A 387 1.12 -22.25 -29.11
CA LEU A 387 1.87 -22.83 -27.99
C LEU A 387 3.25 -22.17 -27.86
N MET A 388 3.98 -22.04 -28.96
CA MET A 388 5.30 -21.40 -28.99
C MET A 388 5.24 -19.93 -28.57
N GLU A 389 4.26 -19.16 -29.05
CA GLU A 389 4.07 -17.77 -28.64
C GLU A 389 3.84 -17.66 -27.13
N TYR A 390 3.01 -18.54 -26.57
CA TYR A 390 2.79 -18.59 -25.14
C TYR A 390 4.07 -18.93 -24.36
N LEU A 391 4.87 -19.91 -24.82
CA LEU A 391 6.16 -20.23 -24.19
C LEU A 391 7.15 -19.06 -24.22
N TYR A 392 7.01 -18.14 -25.16
CA TYR A 392 7.90 -16.97 -25.27
C TYR A 392 7.39 -15.80 -24.45
N THR A 393 6.08 -15.58 -24.41
CA THR A 393 5.49 -14.32 -23.91
C THR A 393 4.68 -14.47 -22.63
N ASP A 394 4.32 -15.70 -22.22
CA ASP A 394 3.30 -16.02 -21.21
C ASP A 394 1.94 -15.35 -21.48
N TYR A 395 1.69 -14.94 -22.73
CA TYR A 395 0.49 -14.25 -23.18
C TYR A 395 -0.26 -15.11 -24.21
N LEU A 396 -1.59 -15.03 -24.20
CA LEU A 396 -2.45 -15.74 -25.14
C LEU A 396 -3.59 -14.83 -25.61
N ASP A 397 -3.57 -14.48 -26.89
CA ASP A 397 -4.71 -13.82 -27.55
C ASP A 397 -5.13 -14.56 -28.81
N VAL A 398 -5.90 -15.62 -28.62
CA VAL A 398 -6.45 -16.45 -29.70
C VAL A 398 -7.97 -16.47 -29.67
N ALA A 399 -8.60 -16.72 -30.82
CA ALA A 399 -10.04 -16.95 -30.89
C ALA A 399 -10.45 -18.22 -30.10
N VAL A 400 -11.74 -18.32 -29.76
CA VAL A 400 -12.26 -19.36 -28.86
C VAL A 400 -12.11 -20.77 -29.45
N ASP A 401 -12.29 -20.90 -30.76
CA ASP A 401 -12.08 -22.14 -31.51
C ASP A 401 -10.63 -22.65 -31.38
N VAL A 402 -9.66 -21.74 -31.52
CA VAL A 402 -8.23 -22.05 -31.31
C VAL A 402 -7.95 -22.39 -29.84
N ALA A 403 -8.62 -21.73 -28.89
CA ALA A 403 -8.43 -21.99 -27.46
C ALA A 403 -8.82 -23.41 -27.04
N MET A 404 -9.84 -24.01 -27.68
CA MET A 404 -10.25 -25.39 -27.40
C MET A 404 -9.17 -26.40 -27.83
N GLU A 405 -8.62 -26.27 -29.03
CA GLU A 405 -7.53 -27.16 -29.48
C GLU A 405 -6.23 -26.90 -28.71
N LEU A 406 -5.97 -25.64 -28.35
CA LEU A 406 -4.82 -25.30 -27.54
C LEU A 406 -4.96 -25.81 -26.10
N PHE A 407 -6.17 -25.90 -25.55
CA PHE A 407 -6.44 -26.55 -24.26
C PHE A 407 -6.01 -28.03 -24.28
N VAL A 408 -6.46 -28.78 -25.30
CA VAL A 408 -6.08 -30.18 -25.50
C VAL A 408 -4.56 -30.32 -25.67
N THR A 409 -3.96 -29.41 -26.44
CA THR A 409 -2.50 -29.38 -26.67
C THR A 409 -1.74 -29.05 -25.39
N ALA A 410 -2.19 -28.08 -24.60
CA ALA A 410 -1.55 -27.67 -23.36
C ALA A 410 -1.54 -28.81 -22.32
N ASP A 411 -2.63 -29.58 -22.23
CA ASP A 411 -2.69 -30.78 -21.40
C ASP A 411 -1.69 -31.84 -21.87
N ARG A 412 -1.66 -32.12 -23.18
CA ARG A 412 -0.75 -33.12 -23.77
C ARG A 412 0.73 -32.77 -23.58
N TYR A 413 1.10 -31.51 -23.77
CA TYR A 413 2.47 -31.03 -23.62
C TYR A 413 2.83 -30.64 -22.17
N GLY A 414 1.87 -30.77 -21.23
CA GLY A 414 2.08 -30.54 -19.81
C GLY A 414 2.38 -29.08 -19.45
N VAL A 415 1.62 -28.14 -20.02
CA VAL A 415 1.69 -26.69 -19.77
C VAL A 415 0.46 -26.24 -18.96
N GLU A 416 0.46 -26.52 -17.66
CA GLU A 416 -0.70 -26.33 -16.77
C GLU A 416 -1.24 -24.90 -16.76
N ARG A 417 -0.38 -23.87 -16.77
CA ARG A 417 -0.82 -22.47 -16.78
C ARG A 417 -1.56 -22.12 -18.07
N LEU A 418 -1.09 -22.58 -19.22
CA LEU A 418 -1.78 -22.39 -20.50
C LEU A 418 -3.13 -23.11 -20.50
N LYS A 419 -3.17 -24.34 -19.97
CA LYS A 419 -4.41 -25.11 -19.80
C LYS A 419 -5.45 -24.30 -19.01
N ARG A 420 -5.07 -23.70 -17.88
CA ARG A 420 -5.96 -22.84 -17.06
C ARG A 420 -6.41 -21.57 -17.78
N ILE A 421 -5.53 -20.94 -18.56
CA ILE A 421 -5.89 -19.76 -19.35
C ILE A 421 -6.94 -20.13 -20.41
N CYS A 422 -6.77 -21.27 -21.09
CA CYS A 422 -7.75 -21.77 -22.05
C CYS A 422 -9.08 -22.13 -21.36
N GLU A 423 -9.06 -22.78 -20.20
CA GLU A 423 -10.27 -23.05 -19.39
C GLU A 423 -11.06 -21.76 -19.12
N SER A 424 -10.37 -20.72 -18.64
CA SER A 424 -11.00 -19.42 -18.36
C SER A 424 -11.61 -18.78 -19.63
N LYS A 425 -10.94 -18.91 -20.78
CA LYS A 425 -11.43 -18.34 -22.04
C LYS A 425 -12.64 -19.11 -22.57
N MET A 426 -12.63 -20.45 -22.45
CA MET A 426 -13.76 -21.31 -22.80
C MET A 426 -14.98 -21.00 -21.91
N LEU A 427 -14.79 -20.86 -20.61
CA LEU A 427 -15.83 -20.44 -19.65
C LEU A 427 -16.48 -19.11 -20.02
N GLY A 428 -15.68 -18.11 -20.41
CA GLY A 428 -16.19 -16.81 -20.85
C GLY A 428 -16.98 -16.83 -22.16
N SER A 429 -16.87 -17.92 -22.93
CA SER A 429 -17.50 -18.10 -24.25
C SER A 429 -18.62 -19.14 -24.26
N LEU A 430 -19.03 -19.64 -23.08
CA LEU A 430 -20.01 -20.70 -22.94
C LEU A 430 -21.37 -20.27 -23.51
N SER A 431 -21.91 -21.07 -24.42
CA SER A 431 -23.16 -20.84 -25.12
C SER A 431 -23.91 -22.15 -25.33
N VAL A 432 -25.18 -22.07 -25.74
CA VAL A 432 -26.01 -23.26 -26.00
C VAL A 432 -25.35 -24.17 -27.05
N GLU A 433 -24.76 -23.59 -28.10
CA GLU A 433 -24.17 -24.32 -29.23
C GLU A 433 -22.87 -25.07 -28.90
N ASN A 434 -22.06 -24.55 -27.96
CA ASN A 434 -20.73 -25.11 -27.66
C ASN A 434 -20.63 -25.83 -26.31
N ALA A 435 -21.65 -25.72 -25.44
CA ALA A 435 -21.59 -26.25 -24.08
C ALA A 435 -21.31 -27.76 -24.02
N ALA A 436 -21.92 -28.55 -24.92
CA ALA A 436 -21.71 -30.00 -24.94
C ALA A 436 -20.29 -30.39 -25.37
N SER A 437 -19.72 -29.73 -26.39
CA SER A 437 -18.34 -29.97 -26.83
C SER A 437 -17.32 -29.58 -25.76
N ILE A 438 -17.53 -28.42 -25.11
CA ILE A 438 -16.67 -27.95 -24.01
C ILE A 438 -16.75 -28.90 -22.81
N PHE A 439 -17.94 -29.36 -22.45
CA PHE A 439 -18.13 -30.34 -21.38
C PHE A 439 -17.41 -31.65 -21.66
N HIS A 440 -17.55 -32.18 -22.88
CA HIS A 440 -16.89 -33.41 -23.30
C HIS A 440 -15.35 -33.28 -23.22
N ALA A 441 -14.79 -32.19 -23.74
CA ALA A 441 -13.36 -31.91 -23.67
C ALA A 441 -12.86 -31.75 -22.23
N ALA A 442 -13.64 -31.07 -21.37
CA ALA A 442 -13.29 -30.87 -19.97
C ALA A 442 -13.24 -32.18 -19.18
N ASP A 443 -14.16 -33.11 -19.45
CA ASP A 443 -14.17 -34.45 -18.85
C ASP A 443 -12.96 -35.27 -19.32
N LEU A 444 -12.72 -35.32 -20.64
CA LEU A 444 -11.61 -36.08 -21.23
C LEU A 444 -10.23 -35.64 -20.71
N HIS A 445 -10.05 -34.35 -20.46
CA HIS A 445 -8.79 -33.75 -20.01
C HIS A 445 -8.75 -33.42 -18.51
N ASN A 446 -9.65 -34.02 -17.71
CA ASN A 446 -9.69 -33.87 -16.25
C ASN A 446 -9.75 -32.40 -15.75
N ALA A 447 -10.39 -31.50 -16.49
CA ALA A 447 -10.59 -30.10 -16.10
C ALA A 447 -11.86 -29.95 -15.24
N THR A 448 -11.74 -30.33 -13.96
CA THR A 448 -12.87 -30.43 -13.02
C THR A 448 -13.69 -29.15 -12.89
N VAL A 449 -13.03 -27.99 -12.74
CA VAL A 449 -13.71 -26.70 -12.57
C VAL A 449 -14.52 -26.32 -13.82
N LEU A 450 -13.91 -26.45 -15.01
CA LEU A 450 -14.59 -26.17 -16.27
C LEU A 450 -15.76 -27.13 -16.48
N ARG A 451 -15.56 -28.42 -16.19
CA ARG A 451 -16.58 -29.46 -16.26
C ARG A 451 -17.80 -29.15 -15.40
N ASP A 452 -17.61 -28.84 -14.12
CA ASP A 452 -18.71 -28.55 -13.19
C ASP A 452 -19.52 -27.31 -13.59
N GLN A 453 -18.83 -26.30 -14.14
CA GLN A 453 -19.47 -25.09 -14.66
C GLN A 453 -20.27 -25.37 -15.95
N CYS A 454 -19.75 -26.23 -16.84
CA CYS A 454 -20.48 -26.68 -18.02
C CYS A 454 -21.73 -27.48 -17.63
N VAL A 455 -21.63 -28.43 -16.70
CA VAL A 455 -22.79 -29.18 -16.19
C VAL A 455 -23.85 -28.22 -15.64
N THR A 456 -23.43 -27.27 -14.81
CA THR A 456 -24.33 -26.26 -14.25
C THR A 456 -25.06 -25.49 -15.34
N PHE A 457 -24.35 -24.97 -16.34
CA PHE A 457 -24.93 -24.23 -17.46
C PHE A 457 -25.87 -25.09 -18.32
N MET A 458 -25.47 -26.32 -18.62
CA MET A 458 -26.26 -27.26 -19.42
C MET A 458 -27.56 -27.64 -18.71
N LEU A 459 -27.55 -27.82 -17.39
CA LEU A 459 -28.78 -28.09 -16.62
C LEU A 459 -29.75 -26.89 -16.64
N HIS A 460 -29.24 -25.67 -16.56
CA HIS A 460 -30.06 -24.46 -16.67
C HIS A 460 -30.66 -24.26 -18.07
N ASN A 461 -29.97 -24.73 -19.12
CA ASN A 461 -30.37 -24.54 -20.54
C ASN A 461 -30.73 -25.88 -21.23
N PHE A 462 -31.15 -26.89 -20.47
CA PHE A 462 -31.19 -28.28 -20.90
C PHE A 462 -31.98 -28.52 -22.19
N ASP A 463 -33.19 -27.95 -22.29
CA ASP A 463 -34.07 -28.16 -23.44
C ASP A 463 -33.54 -27.53 -24.75
N ALA A 464 -32.67 -26.53 -24.64
CA ALA A 464 -32.02 -25.90 -25.79
C ALA A 464 -30.75 -26.65 -26.20
N VAL A 465 -29.91 -27.02 -25.22
CA VAL A 465 -28.65 -27.73 -25.46
C VAL A 465 -28.89 -29.12 -26.06
N THR A 466 -29.91 -29.85 -25.60
CA THR A 466 -30.24 -31.20 -26.11
C THR A 466 -30.64 -31.25 -27.59
N LYS A 467 -30.96 -30.10 -28.20
CA LYS A 467 -31.30 -29.99 -29.62
C LYS A 467 -30.11 -29.63 -30.52
N THR A 468 -28.92 -29.43 -29.93
CA THR A 468 -27.72 -29.05 -30.68
C THR A 468 -27.00 -30.28 -31.23
N ASP A 469 -26.37 -30.11 -32.40
CA ASP A 469 -25.55 -31.16 -33.02
C ASP A 469 -24.40 -31.60 -32.10
N ALA A 470 -23.83 -30.64 -31.35
CA ALA A 470 -22.78 -30.89 -30.37
C ALA A 470 -23.20 -31.86 -29.25
N PHE A 471 -24.46 -31.79 -28.80
CA PHE A 471 -25.00 -32.70 -27.79
C PHE A 471 -25.23 -34.11 -28.35
N GLU A 472 -25.72 -34.21 -29.59
CA GLU A 472 -25.85 -35.51 -30.26
C GLU A 472 -24.49 -36.19 -30.46
N GLU A 473 -23.48 -35.44 -30.91
CA GLU A 473 -22.13 -35.93 -31.12
C GLU A 473 -21.45 -36.38 -29.82
N MET A 474 -21.61 -35.59 -28.75
CA MET A 474 -21.18 -35.99 -27.41
C MET A 474 -21.86 -37.29 -26.98
N GLY A 475 -23.17 -37.42 -27.20
CA GLY A 475 -23.94 -38.62 -26.85
C GLY A 475 -23.51 -39.86 -27.62
N ARG A 476 -23.08 -39.72 -28.88
CA ARG A 476 -22.51 -40.84 -29.66
C ARG A 476 -21.13 -41.26 -29.15
N THR A 477 -20.33 -40.32 -28.66
CA THR A 477 -18.95 -40.56 -28.25
C THR A 477 -18.86 -41.07 -26.81
N ASN A 478 -19.65 -40.52 -25.90
CA ASN A 478 -19.66 -40.92 -24.49
C ASN A 478 -21.08 -40.83 -23.89
N VAL A 479 -21.79 -41.97 -23.92
CA VAL A 479 -23.18 -42.09 -23.43
C VAL A 479 -23.27 -41.86 -21.91
N GLU A 480 -22.20 -42.12 -21.15
CA GLU A 480 -22.20 -41.95 -19.69
C GLU A 480 -22.40 -40.49 -19.27
N LEU A 481 -21.84 -39.55 -20.03
CA LEU A 481 -22.02 -38.12 -19.82
C LEU A 481 -23.49 -37.70 -19.97
N VAL A 482 -24.21 -38.29 -20.93
CA VAL A 482 -25.65 -38.06 -21.11
C VAL A 482 -26.44 -38.59 -19.93
N PHE A 483 -26.13 -39.80 -19.46
CA PHE A 483 -26.78 -40.37 -18.27
C PHE A 483 -26.51 -39.56 -17.01
N GLU A 484 -25.30 -39.02 -16.84
CA GLU A 484 -24.97 -38.14 -15.73
C GLU A 484 -25.83 -36.88 -15.73
N LEU A 485 -25.95 -36.21 -16.88
CA LEU A 485 -26.80 -35.01 -17.01
C LEU A 485 -28.27 -35.32 -16.72
N LEU A 486 -28.78 -36.48 -17.19
CA LEU A 486 -30.15 -36.91 -16.92
C LEU A 486 -30.41 -37.27 -15.45
N LYS A 487 -29.40 -37.77 -14.72
CA LYS A 487 -29.52 -38.07 -13.28
C LYS A 487 -29.47 -36.83 -12.39
N ARG A 488 -28.79 -35.77 -12.85
CA ARG A 488 -28.61 -34.50 -12.13
C ARG A 488 -29.70 -33.47 -12.44
N ARG A 489 -30.51 -33.71 -13.49
CA ARG A 489 -31.77 -33.01 -13.73
C ARG A 489 -32.76 -33.34 -12.63
#